data_AF-A0A7K0YNS8-F1
#
_entry.id   AF-A0A7K0YNS8-F1
#
_cell.length_a   1.000
_cell.length_b   1.000
_cell.length_c   1.000
_cell.angle_alpha   90.00
_cell.angle_beta   90.00
_cell.angle_gamma   90.00
#
_symmetry.space_group_name_H-M   'P 1'
#
loop_
_entity.id
_entity.type
_entity.pdbx_description
1 polymer ?
#
loop_
_entity_poly.entity_id
_entity_poly.type
_entity_poly.pdbx_seq_one_letter_code
_entity_poly.pdbx_strand_id
1 'polypeptide(L)'
;RSVLGRYLEHSRVFRFANGQGENQPLHLIGSADLMGRNLDKRVEVLTPLSHPKHQEWLDKTLNTLLADDVPAFELMPDDSWMRVGPTLFEPHSQRLLYEWAAHRQTRRNSRD
;
A
#
# COMPACT_ATOMS: atom_id res chain seq x y z
N ARG A 1 3.78 -4.01 -10.29
CA ARG A 1 2.32 -3.83 -10.40
C ARG A 1 1.96 -2.38 -10.10
N SER A 2 0.96 -1.81 -10.80
CA SER A 2 0.47 -0.44 -10.71
C SER A 2 -1.05 -0.45 -10.57
N VAL A 3 -1.58 0.22 -9.56
CA VAL A 3 -3.02 0.29 -9.27
C VAL A 3 -3.51 1.67 -9.67
N LEU A 4 -4.56 1.71 -10.48
CA LEU A 4 -5.21 2.94 -10.93
C LEU A 4 -6.66 2.96 -10.46
N GLY A 5 -7.16 4.15 -10.18
CA GLY A 5 -8.54 4.34 -9.75
C GLY A 5 -8.89 5.82 -9.69
N ARG A 6 -9.91 6.14 -8.89
CA ARG A 6 -10.37 7.51 -8.69
C ARG A 6 -9.33 8.38 -7.97
N TYR A 7 -8.62 7.81 -6.99
CA TYR A 7 -7.61 8.52 -6.22
C TYR A 7 -6.22 8.31 -6.82
N LEU A 8 -5.36 9.31 -6.65
CA LEU A 8 -3.94 9.20 -6.97
C LEU A 8 -3.22 8.50 -5.82
N GLU A 9 -2.59 7.35 -6.10
CA GLU A 9 -1.77 6.64 -5.12
C GLU A 9 -0.47 7.41 -4.85
N HIS A 10 -0.48 8.23 -3.80
CA HIS A 10 0.67 9.06 -3.39
C HIS A 10 1.42 8.50 -2.16
N SER A 11 0.88 7.45 -1.54
CA SER A 11 1.49 6.81 -0.37
C SER A 11 2.82 6.15 -0.73
N ARG A 12 3.86 6.39 0.08
CA ARG A 12 5.16 5.72 -0.02
C ARG A 12 5.36 4.87 1.23
N VAL A 13 5.44 3.56 1.02
CA VAL A 13 5.43 2.53 2.06
C VAL A 13 6.53 1.52 1.76
N PHE A 14 7.27 1.12 2.78
CA PHE A 14 8.26 0.04 2.70
C PHE A 14 7.97 -1.01 3.75
N ARG A 15 8.02 -2.29 3.35
CA ARG A 15 7.89 -3.43 4.25
C ARG A 15 9.02 -4.40 3.98
N PHE A 16 9.88 -4.60 4.98
CA PHE A 16 10.97 -5.57 4.92
C PHE A 16 10.63 -6.75 5.82
N ALA A 17 10.43 -7.95 5.27
CA ALA A 17 9.96 -9.12 6.04
C ALA A 17 10.87 -9.50 7.21
N ASN A 18 12.17 -9.20 7.10
CA ASN A 18 13.19 -9.46 8.13
C ASN A 18 13.93 -8.18 8.55
N GLY A 19 13.25 -7.02 8.48
CA GLY A 19 13.91 -5.72 8.68
C GLY A 19 14.35 -5.44 10.12
N GLN A 20 13.85 -6.20 11.10
CA GLN A 20 14.28 -6.11 12.51
C GLN A 20 14.91 -7.41 13.04
N GLY A 21 15.09 -8.42 12.19
CA GLY A 21 15.52 -9.76 12.57
C GLY A 21 14.75 -10.84 11.80
N GLU A 22 15.11 -12.11 11.99
CA GLU A 22 14.44 -13.24 11.35
C GLU A 22 12.95 -13.26 11.72
N ASN A 23 12.08 -13.28 10.70
CA ASN A 23 10.62 -13.22 10.83
C ASN A 23 10.09 -11.99 11.59
N GLN A 24 10.87 -10.90 11.65
CA GLN A 24 10.49 -9.66 12.30
C GLN A 24 10.40 -8.53 11.27
N PRO A 25 9.18 -8.22 10.77
CA PRO A 25 9.02 -7.26 9.70
C PRO A 25 9.26 -5.82 10.19
N LEU A 26 9.90 -5.01 9.34
CA LEU A 26 10.00 -3.56 9.50
C LEU A 26 9.01 -2.88 8.56
N HIS A 27 8.13 -2.06 9.13
CA HIS A 27 7.16 -1.26 8.40
C HIS A 27 7.53 0.22 8.46
N LEU A 28 7.73 0.84 7.30
CA LEU A 28 8.06 2.26 7.17
C LEU A 28 7.02 2.96 6.31
N ILE A 29 6.70 4.20 6.68
CA ILE A 29 6.02 5.16 5.82
C ILE A 29 6.91 6.38 5.66
N GLY A 30 6.76 7.14 4.58
CA GLY A 30 7.51 8.38 4.48
C GLY A 30 7.29 9.19 3.23
N SER A 31 8.19 10.14 3.01
CA SER A 31 8.07 11.15 1.96
C SER A 31 8.83 10.81 0.68
N ALA A 32 9.84 9.94 0.72
CA ALA A 32 10.65 9.60 -0.46
C ALA A 32 10.05 8.46 -1.31
N ASP A 33 10.08 8.62 -2.63
CA ASP A 33 10.14 7.48 -3.55
C ASP A 33 11.60 7.06 -3.80
N LEU A 34 11.83 5.97 -4.55
CA LEU A 34 13.18 5.44 -4.84
C LEU A 34 13.89 6.08 -6.04
N MET A 35 13.57 7.33 -6.38
CA MET A 35 14.30 8.05 -7.43
C MET A 35 15.53 8.76 -6.86
N GLY A 36 16.66 8.75 -7.57
CA GLY A 36 17.93 9.31 -7.08
C GLY A 36 17.85 10.76 -6.60
N ARG A 37 16.97 11.59 -7.17
CA ARG A 37 16.73 12.95 -6.66
C ARG A 37 16.24 13.00 -5.20
N ASN A 38 15.47 12.01 -4.75
CA ASN A 38 14.94 11.95 -3.40
C ASN A 38 15.94 11.27 -2.44
N LEU A 39 16.81 10.40 -2.96
CA LEU A 39 17.82 9.71 -2.17
C LEU A 39 19.08 10.57 -1.94
N ASP A 40 19.50 11.36 -2.93
CA ASP A 40 20.79 12.06 -2.89
C ASP A 40 20.67 13.58 -2.77
N LYS A 41 19.52 14.16 -3.16
CA LYS A 41 19.40 15.62 -3.39
C LYS A 41 18.30 16.31 -2.60
N ARG A 42 17.48 15.58 -1.84
CA ARG A 42 16.40 16.14 -1.04
C ARG A 42 16.51 15.67 0.40
N VAL A 43 15.98 16.50 1.30
CA VAL A 43 15.76 16.09 2.69
C VAL A 43 14.42 15.37 2.74
N GLU A 44 14.47 14.09 3.05
CA GLU A 44 13.29 13.21 3.11
C GLU A 44 13.26 12.48 4.45
N VAL A 45 12.09 11.99 4.86
CA VAL A 45 11.91 11.27 6.12
C VAL A 45 11.18 9.96 5.89
N LEU A 46 11.71 8.88 6.48
CA LEU A 46 10.99 7.64 6.71
C LEU A 46 10.78 7.48 8.22
N THR A 47 9.60 7.00 8.62
CA THR A 47 9.27 6.77 10.02
C THR A 47 8.80 5.33 10.20
N PRO A 48 9.35 4.59 11.18
CA PRO A 48 8.88 3.25 11.48
C PRO A 48 7.53 3.27 12.18
N LEU A 49 6.67 2.32 11.82
CA LEU A 49 5.44 2.05 12.56
C LEU A 49 5.75 1.07 13.69
N SER A 50 5.70 1.54 14.93
CA SER A 50 5.97 0.70 16.12
C SER A 50 4.71 0.05 16.70
N HIS A 51 3.54 0.67 16.53
CA HIS A 51 2.31 0.17 17.12
C HIS A 51 1.75 -1.00 16.28
N PRO A 52 1.48 -2.19 16.88
CA PRO A 52 1.04 -3.39 16.14
C PRO A 52 -0.20 -3.16 15.25
N LYS A 53 -1.18 -2.43 15.78
CA LYS A 53 -2.37 -1.99 15.02
C LYS A 53 -2.03 -1.30 13.68
N HIS A 54 -1.04 -0.41 13.65
CA HIS A 54 -0.69 0.32 12.43
C HIS A 54 0.08 -0.57 11.44
N GLN A 55 0.88 -1.51 11.95
CA GLN A 55 1.52 -2.54 11.13
C GLN A 55 0.47 -3.45 10.48
N GLU A 56 -0.53 -3.94 11.23
CA GLU A 56 -1.66 -4.72 10.70
C GLU A 56 -2.40 -3.96 9.58
N TRP A 57 -2.62 -2.66 9.77
CA TRP A 57 -3.30 -1.83 8.78
C TRP A 57 -2.49 -1.66 7.50
N LEU A 58 -1.17 -1.49 7.62
CA LEU A 58 -0.29 -1.42 6.47
C LEU A 58 -0.25 -2.76 5.72
N ASP A 59 -0.18 -3.87 6.45
CA ASP A 59 -0.24 -5.21 5.87
C ASP A 59 -1.56 -5.45 5.14
N LYS A 60 -2.70 -5.08 5.75
CA LYS A 60 -4.00 -5.16 5.09
C LYS A 60 -4.03 -4.32 3.81
N THR A 61 -3.47 -3.11 3.85
CA THR A 61 -3.41 -2.21 2.69
C THR A 61 -2.58 -2.82 1.56
N LEU A 62 -1.36 -3.27 1.86
CA LEU A 62 -0.47 -3.91 0.89
C LEU A 62 -1.10 -5.19 0.31
N ASN A 63 -1.67 -6.05 1.15
CA ASN A 63 -2.33 -7.28 0.72
C ASN A 63 -3.50 -6.99 -0.23
N THR A 64 -4.31 -5.96 0.05
CA THR A 64 -5.41 -5.57 -0.84
C THR A 64 -4.92 -4.94 -2.14
N LEU A 65 -3.87 -4.12 -2.14
CA LEU A 65 -3.34 -3.51 -3.36
C LEU A 65 -2.61 -4.53 -4.27
N LEU A 66 -2.06 -5.59 -3.69
CA LEU A 66 -1.29 -6.62 -4.40
C LEU A 66 -2.10 -7.88 -4.74
N ALA A 67 -3.35 -7.99 -4.30
CA ALA A 67 -4.17 -9.17 -4.54
C ALA A 67 -4.50 -9.37 -6.04
N ASP A 68 -4.50 -10.62 -6.50
CA ASP A 68 -4.74 -10.98 -7.90
C ASP A 68 -6.18 -10.73 -8.37
N ASP A 69 -7.11 -10.64 -7.43
CA ASP A 69 -8.52 -10.32 -7.67
C ASP A 69 -8.79 -8.82 -7.76
N VAL A 70 -7.74 -7.98 -7.78
CA VAL A 70 -7.84 -6.54 -7.99
C VAL A 70 -7.31 -6.15 -9.38
N PRO A 71 -8.06 -5.34 -10.14
CA PRO A 71 -7.58 -4.77 -11.40
C PRO A 71 -6.29 -3.95 -11.22
N ALA A 72 -5.26 -4.28 -11.99
CA ALA A 72 -3.98 -3.59 -11.94
C ALA A 72 -3.27 -3.63 -13.31
N PHE A 73 -2.12 -2.98 -13.39
CA PHE A 73 -1.25 -3.00 -14.56
C PHE A 73 0.14 -3.50 -14.17
N GLU A 74 0.74 -4.33 -15.00
CA GLU A 74 2.10 -4.84 -14.83
C GLU A 74 2.99 -4.30 -15.94
N LEU A 75 4.18 -3.85 -15.54
CA LEU A 75 5.21 -3.38 -16.46
C LEU A 75 5.94 -4.61 -16.99
N MET A 76 5.94 -4.76 -18.30
CA MET A 76 6.58 -5.86 -19.01
C MET A 76 8.06 -5.52 -19.30
N PRO A 77 8.91 -6.51 -19.62
CA PRO A 77 10.33 -6.27 -19.94
C PRO A 77 10.59 -5.39 -21.17
N ASP A 78 9.59 -5.22 -22.05
CA ASP A 78 9.64 -4.40 -23.26
C ASP A 78 9.06 -2.98 -23.04
N ASP A 79 8.95 -2.55 -21.79
CA ASP A 79 8.35 -1.28 -21.34
C ASP A 79 6.85 -1.12 -21.66
N SER A 80 6.19 -2.17 -22.15
CA SER A 80 4.73 -2.18 -22.32
C SER A 80 4.01 -2.39 -20.99
N TRP A 81 2.78 -1.89 -20.90
CA TRP A 81 1.92 -2.09 -19.74
C TRP A 81 0.79 -3.06 -20.08
N MET A 82 0.69 -4.14 -19.32
CA MET A 82 -0.36 -5.14 -19.44
C MET A 82 -1.36 -5.01 -18.30
N ARG A 83 -2.66 -4.95 -18.62
CA ARG A 83 -3.71 -4.99 -17.60
C ARG A 83 -3.86 -6.43 -17.08
N VAL A 84 -3.90 -6.58 -15.76
CA VAL A 84 -4.07 -7.85 -15.04
C VAL A 84 -5.26 -7.76 -14.07
N GLY A 85 -5.72 -8.91 -13.57
CA GLY A 85 -6.88 -9.02 -12.68
C GLY A 85 -8.22 -9.01 -13.44
N PRO A 86 -9.35 -8.84 -12.73
CA PRO A 86 -10.69 -8.91 -13.30
C PRO A 86 -10.93 -7.90 -14.43
N THR A 87 -11.69 -8.27 -15.45
CA THR A 87 -12.07 -7.38 -16.57
C THR A 87 -12.90 -6.20 -16.11
N LEU A 88 -13.78 -6.41 -15.13
CA LEU A 88 -14.53 -5.34 -14.49
C LEU A 88 -13.62 -4.55 -13.54
N PHE A 89 -13.86 -3.25 -13.43
CA PHE A 89 -13.16 -2.38 -12.49
C PHE A 89 -13.74 -2.46 -11.06
N GLU A 90 -14.77 -3.27 -10.83
CA GLU A 90 -15.48 -3.35 -9.56
C GLU A 90 -15.44 -4.77 -8.96
N PRO A 91 -15.21 -4.90 -7.64
CA PRO A 91 -14.77 -3.83 -6.74
C PRO A 91 -13.27 -3.52 -6.93
N HIS A 92 -12.90 -2.25 -7.11
CA HIS A 92 -11.49 -1.85 -7.12
C HIS A 92 -10.94 -1.72 -5.70
N SER A 93 -9.61 -1.87 -5.55
CA SER A 93 -8.93 -1.81 -4.24
C SER A 93 -9.23 -0.55 -3.44
N GLN A 94 -9.28 0.63 -4.06
CA GLN A 94 -9.56 1.87 -3.32
C GLN A 94 -10.94 1.87 -2.65
N ARG A 95 -11.96 1.24 -3.28
CA ARG A 95 -13.28 1.05 -2.68
C ARG A 95 -13.22 0.07 -1.52
N LEU A 96 -12.56 -1.07 -1.72
CA LEU A 96 -12.38 -2.09 -0.68
C LEU A 96 -11.68 -1.51 0.56
N LEU A 97 -10.65 -0.68 0.37
CA LEU A 97 -9.94 -0.01 1.44
C LEU A 97 -10.79 1.06 2.13
N TYR A 98 -11.57 1.84 1.36
CA TYR A 98 -12.51 2.82 1.92
C TYR A 98 -13.56 2.14 2.80
N GLU A 99 -14.22 1.10 2.31
CA GLU A 99 -15.24 0.35 3.04
C GLU A 99 -14.66 -0.29 4.30
N TRP A 100 -13.48 -0.91 4.20
CA TRP A 100 -12.77 -1.47 5.35
C TRP A 100 -12.44 -0.41 6.41
N ALA A 101 -11.95 0.76 6.01
CA ALA A 101 -11.64 1.86 6.93
C ALA A 101 -12.91 2.41 7.60
N ALA A 102 -13.98 2.62 6.82
CA ALA A 102 -15.26 3.11 7.32
C ALA A 102 -15.88 2.16 8.36
N HIS A 103 -15.89 0.85 8.09
CA HIS A 103 -16.40 -0.17 9.02
C HIS A 103 -15.62 -0.23 10.34
N ARG A 104 -14.31 0.01 10.33
CA ARG A 104 -13.51 0.03 11.57
C ARG A 104 -13.77 1.29 12.41
N GLN A 105 -14.09 2.41 11.78
CA GLN A 105 -14.41 3.65 12.50
C GLN A 105 -15.80 3.60 13.13
N THR A 106 -16.80 3.09 12.40
CA THR A 106 -18.18 2.97 12.92
C THR A 106 -18.29 2.00 14.09
N ARG A 107 -17.60 0.85 14.04
CA ARG A 107 -17.53 -0.11 15.16
C ARG A 107 -16.91 0.44 16.44
N ARG A 108 -16.10 1.50 16.33
CA ARG A 108 -15.52 2.16 17.50
C ARG A 108 -16.55 3.05 18.19
N ASN A 109 -17.34 3.79 17.41
CA ASN A 109 -18.37 4.69 17.93
C ASN A 109 -19.59 3.96 18.53
N SER A 110 -19.78 2.67 18.26
CA SER A 110 -20.87 1.86 18.83
C SER A 110 -20.49 1.12 20.12
N ARG A 111 -19.25 1.31 20.62
CA ARG A 111 -18.73 0.65 21.84
C ARG A 111 -18.40 1.65 22.96
N ASP A 112 -18.76 2.91 22.75
CA ASP A 112 -18.84 3.97 23.76
C ASP A 112 -20.33 4.22 24.09
#